data_AF-A0A955DGK9-F1
#
_entry.id   AF-A0A955DGK9-F1
#
_cell.length_a   1.000
_cell.length_b   1.000
_cell.length_c   1.000
_cell.angle_alpha   90.00
_cell.angle_beta   90.00
_cell.angle_gamma   90.00
#
_symmetry.space_group_name_H-M   'P 1'
#
loop_
_entity.id
_entity.type
_entity.pdbx_description
1 polymer ?
#
loop_
_entity_poly.entity_id
_entity_poly.type
_entity_poly.pdbx_seq_one_letter_code
_entity_poly.pdbx_strand_id
1 'polypeptide(L)'
;MVQVIGDSHTSVFAGSYRLAPIYPRRANLALPGVQVWHLGAHLAHSVGTPRHHVRRKIKAITSKSKRGDCMLLYFGEIDCRFHVVKHAGSQRRIGTVARDVAQRYVEAAHTLVGKRPLGFICAPPPTVTPINNDLHPINGTFVQRLVAVRAFNSALHKAARHVGAQVLDVFDALGDAEHRPRACYFDDGVHADPRALLLFVRELANWGWLAPKASEAVAAAQAIAHVQPPERLPPLVLPGGLEQPGAACELLVRYAAARCAAQGAARIGLYGAGAHTRRIRFDPFEAAGLRVVCVIDDRATARSILGVPIRRLAEVRDIDAVIVSSDAHEAKLLAKARSTLGRRGIKVYPIYDWKAV
;
A
#
# COMPACT_ATOMS: atom_id res chain seq x y z
N MET A 1 -7.61 8.97 -12.33
CA MET A 1 -6.52 9.01 -11.33
C MET A 1 -7.17 9.11 -9.95
N VAL A 2 -6.56 8.53 -8.91
CA VAL A 2 -7.05 8.64 -7.53
C VAL A 2 -6.35 9.81 -6.84
N GLN A 3 -7.11 10.81 -6.37
CA GLN A 3 -6.62 11.92 -5.58
C GLN A 3 -6.78 11.58 -4.09
N VAL A 4 -5.69 11.27 -3.40
CA VAL A 4 -5.68 10.99 -1.96
C VAL A 4 -5.42 12.29 -1.22
N ILE A 5 -6.39 12.74 -0.42
CA ILE A 5 -6.37 14.04 0.25
C ILE A 5 -6.60 13.84 1.74
N GLY A 6 -5.73 14.36 2.59
CA GLY A 6 -5.82 14.04 4.00
C GLY A 6 -4.79 14.70 4.89
N ASP A 7 -4.70 14.19 6.11
CA ASP A 7 -3.64 14.51 7.05
C ASP A 7 -2.35 13.73 6.73
N SER A 8 -1.47 13.59 7.71
CA SER A 8 -0.18 12.91 7.58
C SER A 8 -0.30 11.44 7.19
N HIS A 9 -1.42 10.77 7.48
CA HIS A 9 -1.63 9.35 7.11
C HIS A 9 -1.70 9.13 5.61
N THR A 10 -2.00 10.16 4.81
CA THR A 10 -1.95 10.05 3.35
C THR A 10 -0.55 9.76 2.81
N SER A 11 0.48 10.00 3.61
CA SER A 11 1.88 9.75 3.24
C SER A 11 2.16 8.29 2.92
N VAL A 12 1.37 7.34 3.43
CA VAL A 12 1.50 5.92 3.07
C VAL A 12 1.39 5.71 1.55
N PHE A 13 0.54 6.48 0.87
CA PHE A 13 0.35 6.41 -0.58
C PHE A 13 1.50 7.03 -1.38
N ALA A 14 2.38 7.78 -0.72
CA ALA A 14 3.62 8.26 -1.31
C ALA A 14 4.73 7.20 -1.26
N GLY A 15 4.47 6.02 -0.68
CA GLY A 15 5.38 4.87 -0.68
C GLY A 15 6.76 5.13 -0.09
N SER A 16 6.89 6.18 0.71
CA SER A 16 8.15 6.60 1.34
C SER A 16 8.04 6.55 2.85
N TYR A 17 9.13 6.21 3.55
CA TYR A 17 9.28 6.30 5.02
C TYR A 17 9.41 7.74 5.52
N ARG A 18 8.76 8.68 4.83
CA ARG A 18 8.77 10.11 5.15
C ARG A 18 7.38 10.66 4.91
N LEU A 19 7.04 11.69 5.68
CA LEU A 19 5.82 12.44 5.42
C LEU A 19 5.87 13.03 4.01
N ALA A 20 4.76 12.90 3.29
CA ALA A 20 4.56 13.61 2.04
C ALA A 20 4.68 15.13 2.29
N PRO A 21 5.23 15.90 1.35
CA PRO A 21 5.33 17.34 1.51
C PRO A 21 3.94 17.97 1.63
N ILE A 22 3.82 18.98 2.49
CA ILE A 22 2.56 19.68 2.73
C ILE A 22 2.16 20.51 1.49
N TYR A 23 0.89 20.45 1.12
CA TYR A 23 0.28 21.28 0.07
C TYR A 23 0.66 22.77 0.24
N PRO A 24 1.08 23.47 -0.84
CA PRO A 24 0.86 23.14 -2.26
C PRO A 24 1.94 22.29 -2.92
N ARG A 25 2.97 21.87 -2.18
CA ARG A 25 4.00 20.99 -2.74
C ARG A 25 3.39 19.61 -3.02
N ARG A 26 3.79 19.00 -4.14
CA ARG A 26 3.34 17.65 -4.52
C ARG A 26 4.32 16.63 -3.98
N ALA A 27 3.79 15.50 -3.50
CA ALA A 27 4.60 14.32 -3.26
C ALA A 27 5.08 13.73 -4.59
N ASN A 28 6.28 13.17 -4.61
CA ASN A 28 6.69 12.28 -5.69
C ASN A 28 5.79 11.04 -5.68
N LEU A 29 5.45 10.54 -6.86
CA LEU A 29 4.48 9.47 -7.01
C LEU A 29 5.15 8.11 -6.81
N ALA A 30 4.87 7.42 -5.71
CA ALA A 30 5.30 6.03 -5.59
C ALA A 30 4.36 5.04 -6.27
N LEU A 31 3.12 5.42 -6.55
CA LEU A 31 2.11 4.54 -7.12
C LEU A 31 1.54 5.12 -8.42
N PRO A 32 1.67 4.40 -9.55
CA PRO A 32 1.02 4.77 -10.79
C PRO A 32 -0.49 4.95 -10.61
N GLY A 33 -1.01 6.09 -11.09
CA GLY A 33 -2.45 6.39 -11.04
C GLY A 33 -2.97 6.95 -9.72
N VAL A 34 -2.09 7.16 -8.73
CA VAL A 34 -2.41 7.80 -7.44
C VAL A 34 -1.69 9.14 -7.35
N GLN A 35 -2.35 10.16 -6.81
CA GLN A 35 -1.76 11.46 -6.48
C GLN A 35 -2.06 11.79 -5.02
N VAL A 36 -1.03 12.09 -4.24
CA VAL A 36 -1.14 12.36 -2.79
C VAL A 36 -1.12 13.87 -2.52
N TRP A 37 -1.99 14.30 -1.61
CA TRP A 37 -2.13 15.67 -1.12
C TRP A 37 -2.20 15.71 0.41
N HIS A 38 -1.04 15.79 1.06
CA HIS A 38 -0.95 16.00 2.50
C HIS A 38 -1.27 17.46 2.85
N LEU A 39 -2.32 17.70 3.63
CA LEU A 39 -2.78 19.05 3.95
C LEU A 39 -2.22 19.62 5.27
N GLY A 40 -1.43 18.84 6.00
CA GLY A 40 -1.00 19.09 7.38
C GLY A 40 -1.88 18.35 8.39
N ALA A 41 -1.68 18.62 9.69
CA ALA A 41 -2.44 18.04 10.80
C ALA A 41 -3.88 18.62 10.92
N HIS A 42 -4.68 18.46 9.87
CA HIS A 42 -6.08 18.88 9.85
C HIS A 42 -7.00 17.76 10.30
N LEU A 43 -8.10 18.14 10.97
CA LEU A 43 -9.08 17.22 11.53
C LEU A 43 -10.20 16.91 10.51
N ALA A 44 -10.85 15.76 10.64
CA ALA A 44 -12.14 15.51 10.00
C ALA A 44 -13.16 16.56 10.45
N HIS A 45 -13.13 16.96 11.72
CA HIS A 45 -13.90 18.08 12.23
C HIS A 45 -13.62 19.39 11.46
N SER A 46 -12.35 19.69 11.17
CA SER A 46 -11.97 20.89 10.40
C SER A 46 -12.55 20.88 8.98
N VAL A 47 -12.68 19.71 8.35
CA VAL A 47 -13.34 19.58 7.04
C VAL A 47 -14.85 19.85 7.18
N GLY A 48 -15.47 19.28 8.23
CA GLY A 48 -16.89 19.48 8.56
C GLY A 48 -17.26 20.92 8.92
N THR A 49 -16.34 21.71 9.47
CA THR A 49 -16.61 23.09 9.93
C THR A 49 -16.70 24.08 8.77
N PRO A 50 -17.84 24.80 8.60
CA PRO A 50 -18.00 25.81 7.56
C PRO A 50 -16.91 26.88 7.62
N ARG A 51 -16.50 27.39 6.45
CA ARG A 51 -15.46 28.43 6.28
C ARG A 51 -14.05 28.09 6.77
N HIS A 52 -13.82 26.91 7.37
CA HIS A 52 -12.48 26.49 7.75
C HIS A 52 -11.56 26.42 6.52
N HIS A 53 -10.32 26.90 6.66
CA HIS A 53 -9.42 27.11 5.52
C HIS A 53 -9.03 25.82 4.79
N VAL A 54 -9.05 24.65 5.46
CA VAL A 54 -8.83 23.34 4.82
C VAL A 54 -9.80 23.09 3.67
N ARG A 55 -11.04 23.57 3.76
CA ARG A 55 -12.06 23.43 2.71
C ARG A 55 -11.64 24.15 1.43
N ARG A 56 -10.93 25.28 1.55
CA ARG A 56 -10.37 26.00 0.39
C ARG A 56 -9.27 25.20 -0.29
N LYS A 57 -8.40 24.53 0.49
CA LYS A 57 -7.36 23.62 -0.05
C LYS A 57 -8.00 22.45 -0.82
N ILE A 58 -9.00 21.78 -0.23
CA ILE A 58 -9.73 20.68 -0.87
C ILE A 58 -10.39 21.15 -2.17
N LYS A 59 -11.11 22.29 -2.17
CA LYS A 59 -11.69 22.86 -3.41
C LYS A 59 -10.63 23.18 -4.47
N ALA A 60 -9.49 23.74 -4.07
CA ALA A 60 -8.40 24.06 -4.98
C ALA A 60 -7.82 22.79 -5.63
N ILE A 61 -7.69 21.70 -4.88
CA ILE A 61 -7.28 20.40 -5.43
C ILE A 61 -8.36 19.86 -6.38
N THR A 62 -9.60 19.74 -5.91
CA THR A 62 -10.73 19.22 -6.71
C THR A 62 -10.95 19.97 -8.02
N SER A 63 -10.78 21.30 -8.02
CA SER A 63 -10.94 22.14 -9.22
C SER A 63 -9.83 21.93 -10.27
N LYS A 64 -8.62 21.53 -9.83
CA LYS A 64 -7.49 21.21 -10.72
C LYS A 64 -7.53 19.76 -11.22
N SER A 65 -8.30 18.90 -10.57
CA SER A 65 -8.45 17.48 -10.94
C SER A 65 -9.44 17.28 -12.09
N LYS A 66 -9.23 16.22 -12.88
CA LYS A 66 -10.10 15.88 -14.01
C LYS A 66 -11.48 15.43 -13.49
N ARG A 67 -12.52 15.57 -14.33
CA ARG A 67 -13.89 15.19 -13.96
C ARG A 67 -14.04 13.69 -13.65
N GLY A 68 -13.24 12.85 -14.28
CA GLY A 68 -13.21 11.40 -14.05
C GLY A 68 -12.24 10.94 -12.95
N ASP A 69 -11.59 11.84 -12.23
CA ASP A 69 -10.72 11.46 -11.11
C ASP A 69 -11.55 11.08 -9.88
N CYS A 70 -11.13 10.04 -9.17
CA CYS A 70 -11.71 9.62 -7.90
C CYS A 70 -11.10 10.44 -6.76
N MET A 71 -11.90 10.86 -5.79
CA MET A 71 -11.45 11.59 -4.60
C MET A 71 -11.49 10.65 -3.40
N LEU A 72 -10.34 10.41 -2.78
CA LEU A 72 -10.19 9.58 -1.59
C LEU A 72 -9.75 10.46 -0.42
N LEU A 73 -10.58 10.60 0.61
CA LEU A 73 -10.25 11.43 1.76
C LEU A 73 -9.84 10.60 2.98
N TYR A 74 -8.74 10.99 3.63
CA TYR A 74 -8.17 10.31 4.80
C TYR A 74 -7.95 11.29 5.95
N PHE A 75 -8.93 11.37 6.84
CA PHE A 75 -8.93 12.20 8.05
C PHE A 75 -9.63 11.46 9.18
N GLY A 76 -9.39 11.86 10.42
CA GLY A 76 -10.15 11.41 11.58
C GLY A 76 -9.32 10.71 12.65
N GLU A 77 -8.07 10.35 12.35
CA GLU A 77 -7.17 9.77 13.37
C GLU A 77 -6.97 10.74 14.53
N ILE A 78 -6.58 11.99 14.23
CA ILE A 78 -6.32 13.02 15.25
C ILE A 78 -7.60 13.35 16.03
N ASP A 79 -8.75 13.38 15.35
CA ASP A 79 -10.05 13.53 16.00
C ASP A 79 -10.25 12.45 17.06
N CYS A 80 -10.05 11.18 16.71
CA CYS A 80 -10.27 10.05 17.61
C CYS A 80 -9.22 9.97 18.73
N ARG A 81 -7.96 10.27 18.42
CA ARG A 81 -6.84 10.18 19.35
C ARG A 81 -6.88 11.26 20.44
N PHE A 82 -7.43 12.43 20.12
CA PHE A 82 -7.44 13.57 21.02
C PHE A 82 -8.84 14.15 21.24
N HIS A 83 -9.47 14.71 20.20
CA HIS A 83 -10.63 15.58 20.35
C HIS A 83 -11.92 14.86 20.76
N VAL A 84 -12.22 13.70 20.19
CA VAL A 84 -13.44 12.95 20.48
C VAL A 84 -13.49 12.57 21.96
N VAL A 85 -12.38 12.05 22.50
CA VAL A 85 -12.31 11.68 23.92
C VAL A 85 -12.33 12.93 24.79
N LYS A 86 -11.61 14.00 24.42
CA LYS A 86 -11.61 15.27 25.16
C LYS A 86 -12.99 15.91 25.26
N HIS A 87 -13.79 15.84 24.19
CA HIS A 87 -15.15 16.40 24.15
C HIS A 87 -16.23 15.44 24.68
N ALA A 88 -15.87 14.19 24.95
CA ALA A 88 -16.72 13.24 25.66
C ALA A 88 -16.60 13.51 27.17
N GLY A 89 -17.40 14.45 27.67
CA GLY A 89 -17.51 14.79 29.09
C GLY A 89 -18.72 14.13 29.77
N SER A 90 -19.08 14.63 30.95
CA SER A 90 -20.25 14.17 31.73
C SER A 90 -21.57 14.19 30.96
N GLN A 91 -21.69 15.10 29.99
CA GLN A 91 -22.91 15.31 29.20
C GLN A 91 -22.95 14.54 27.88
N ARG A 92 -21.81 14.01 27.39
CA ARG A 92 -21.74 13.42 26.04
C ARG A 92 -20.89 12.16 26.01
N ARG A 93 -21.46 11.09 25.46
CA ARG A 93 -20.76 9.82 25.26
C ARG A 93 -19.78 9.92 24.08
N ILE A 94 -18.62 9.25 24.18
CA ILE A 94 -17.59 9.14 23.11
C ILE A 94 -18.23 8.80 21.77
N GLY A 95 -19.11 7.78 21.74
CA GLY A 95 -19.75 7.34 20.50
C GLY A 95 -20.66 8.38 19.86
N THR A 96 -21.27 9.28 20.64
CA THR A 96 -22.08 10.38 20.11
C THR A 96 -21.19 11.42 19.46
N VAL A 97 -20.10 11.83 20.13
CA VAL A 97 -19.16 12.82 19.58
C VAL A 97 -18.51 12.31 18.30
N ALA A 98 -18.05 11.05 18.28
CA ALA A 98 -17.45 10.42 17.11
C ALA A 98 -18.40 10.40 15.90
N ARG A 99 -19.67 10.07 16.12
CA ARG A 99 -20.70 10.04 15.09
C ARG A 99 -20.95 11.41 14.46
N ASP A 100 -21.09 12.45 15.29
CA ASP A 100 -21.32 13.81 14.81
C ASP A 100 -20.15 14.36 14.01
N VAL A 101 -18.91 13.97 14.35
CA VAL A 101 -17.72 14.33 13.57
C VAL A 101 -17.74 13.62 12.22
N ALA A 102 -17.94 12.29 12.20
CA ALA A 102 -17.97 11.51 10.96
C ALA A 102 -19.07 11.97 9.99
N GLN A 103 -20.28 12.24 10.50
CA GLN A 103 -21.40 12.68 9.67
C GLN A 103 -21.13 14.04 9.00
N ARG A 104 -20.74 15.05 9.80
CA ARG A 104 -20.42 16.39 9.25
C ARG A 104 -19.25 16.36 8.29
N TYR A 105 -18.26 15.49 8.54
CA TYR A 105 -17.13 15.28 7.65
C TYR A 105 -17.58 14.75 6.28
N VAL A 106 -18.42 13.71 6.24
CA VAL A 106 -18.91 13.13 4.99
C VAL A 106 -19.78 14.12 4.21
N GLU A 107 -20.73 14.79 4.86
CA GLU A 107 -21.61 15.79 4.24
C GLU A 107 -20.80 16.94 3.62
N ALA A 108 -19.80 17.42 4.36
CA ALA A 108 -18.88 18.43 3.87
C ALA A 108 -18.07 17.94 2.67
N ALA A 109 -17.47 16.76 2.75
CA ALA A 109 -16.67 16.18 1.69
C ALA A 109 -17.48 15.98 0.40
N HIS A 110 -18.69 15.43 0.50
CA HIS A 110 -19.62 15.27 -0.62
C HIS A 110 -19.90 16.61 -1.32
N THR A 111 -20.19 17.66 -0.53
CA THR A 111 -20.41 19.01 -1.06
C THR A 111 -19.15 19.57 -1.75
N LEU A 112 -17.96 19.34 -1.18
CA LEU A 112 -16.70 19.88 -1.70
C LEU A 112 -16.22 19.17 -2.98
N VAL A 113 -16.51 17.87 -3.11
CA VAL A 113 -16.08 17.02 -4.22
C VAL A 113 -17.06 17.10 -5.41
N GLY A 114 -18.34 17.32 -5.14
CA GLY A 114 -19.40 17.40 -6.13
C GLY A 114 -19.69 16.02 -6.75
N LYS A 115 -19.93 15.98 -8.06
CA LYS A 115 -20.38 14.76 -8.77
C LYS A 115 -19.28 13.73 -9.08
N ARG A 116 -18.11 13.82 -8.45
CA ARG A 116 -16.99 12.89 -8.71
C ARG A 116 -17.12 11.64 -7.84
N PRO A 117 -16.55 10.49 -8.25
CA PRO A 117 -16.45 9.33 -7.37
C PRO A 117 -15.75 9.72 -6.07
N LEU A 118 -16.39 9.42 -4.95
CA LEU A 118 -15.97 9.81 -3.61
C LEU A 118 -15.77 8.58 -2.74
N GLY A 119 -14.73 8.61 -1.93
CA GLY A 119 -14.40 7.56 -1.01
C GLY A 119 -13.69 8.09 0.22
N PHE A 120 -13.73 7.31 1.27
CA PHE A 120 -13.13 7.63 2.56
C PHE A 120 -12.25 6.48 3.00
N ILE A 121 -11.24 6.78 3.81
CA ILE A 121 -10.44 5.78 4.50
C ILE A 121 -10.80 5.82 5.98
N CYS A 122 -11.08 4.65 6.56
CA CYS A 122 -11.30 4.52 8.01
C CYS A 122 -10.07 5.00 8.80
N ALA A 123 -10.31 5.61 9.97
CA ALA A 123 -9.23 5.93 10.90
C ALA A 123 -8.53 4.63 11.34
N PRO A 124 -7.19 4.59 11.40
CA PRO A 124 -6.44 3.39 11.78
C PRO A 124 -6.59 3.07 13.28
N PRO A 125 -6.14 1.87 13.72
CA PRO A 125 -5.97 1.56 15.14
C PRO A 125 -5.25 2.68 15.91
N PRO A 126 -5.71 3.03 17.12
CA PRO A 126 -5.09 4.12 17.88
C PRO A 126 -3.70 3.70 18.37
N THR A 127 -2.76 4.64 18.43
CA THR A 127 -1.44 4.41 19.00
C THR A 127 -1.53 3.88 20.44
N VAL A 128 -0.73 2.86 20.77
CA VAL A 128 -0.65 2.27 22.12
C VAL A 128 0.21 3.13 23.03
N THR A 129 1.39 3.53 22.55
CA THR A 129 2.36 4.29 23.34
C THR A 129 1.88 5.72 23.54
N PRO A 130 1.88 6.25 24.78
CA PRO A 130 1.74 7.68 25.00
C PRO A 130 2.94 8.36 24.33
N ILE A 131 2.71 8.98 23.17
CA ILE A 131 3.72 9.84 22.57
C ILE A 131 3.63 11.14 23.33
N ASN A 132 4.46 11.26 24.37
CA ASN A 132 4.51 12.46 25.19
C ASN A 132 5.33 13.54 24.47
N ASN A 133 4.86 13.95 23.29
CA ASN A 133 5.37 15.13 22.61
C ASN A 133 4.22 16.04 22.21
N ASP A 134 4.47 17.35 22.27
CA ASP A 134 3.48 18.38 21.94
C ASP A 134 2.99 18.29 20.48
N LEU A 135 3.73 17.57 19.64
CA LEU A 135 3.41 17.39 18.22
C LEU A 135 2.30 16.35 17.99
N HIS A 136 2.09 15.42 18.92
CA HIS A 136 1.20 14.27 18.77
C HIS A 136 0.36 14.06 20.02
N PRO A 137 -0.47 15.06 20.40
CA PRO A 137 -1.18 15.02 21.66
C PRO A 137 -2.18 13.86 21.69
N ILE A 138 -2.29 13.24 22.85
CA ILE A 138 -3.15 12.08 23.09
C ILE A 138 -4.04 12.37 24.30
N ASN A 139 -5.34 12.03 24.21
CA ASN A 139 -6.26 12.20 25.33
C ASN A 139 -7.00 10.90 25.65
N GLY A 140 -7.08 10.57 26.95
CA GLY A 140 -7.73 9.37 27.47
C GLY A 140 -6.91 8.09 27.31
N THR A 141 -7.48 6.95 27.71
CA THR A 141 -6.84 5.64 27.66
C THR A 141 -6.89 5.04 26.25
N PHE A 142 -6.05 4.03 25.98
CA PHE A 142 -6.12 3.26 24.71
C PHE A 142 -7.54 2.75 24.44
N VAL A 143 -8.21 2.19 25.47
CA VAL A 143 -9.59 1.67 25.35
C VAL A 143 -10.56 2.77 24.94
N GLN A 144 -10.48 3.96 25.55
CA GLN A 144 -11.33 5.09 25.18
C GLN A 144 -11.10 5.54 23.73
N ARG A 145 -9.84 5.62 23.29
CA ARG A 145 -9.49 5.95 21.91
C ARG A 145 -9.95 4.88 20.93
N LEU A 146 -9.85 3.60 21.28
CA LEU A 146 -10.34 2.50 20.47
C LEU A 146 -11.87 2.57 20.30
N VAL A 147 -12.60 2.89 21.37
CA VAL A 147 -14.05 3.16 21.30
C VAL A 147 -14.35 4.34 20.39
N ALA A 148 -13.55 5.42 20.47
CA ALA A 148 -13.69 6.59 19.59
C ALA A 148 -13.50 6.21 18.11
N VAL A 149 -12.41 5.49 17.77
CA VAL A 149 -12.12 5.05 16.39
C VAL A 149 -13.22 4.15 15.86
N ARG A 150 -13.63 3.13 16.60
CA ARG A 150 -14.70 2.21 16.17
C ARG A 150 -16.03 2.94 15.94
N ALA A 151 -16.40 3.85 16.84
CA ALA A 151 -17.61 4.65 16.68
C ALA A 151 -17.52 5.59 15.47
N PHE A 152 -16.36 6.22 15.25
CA PHE A 152 -16.11 7.08 14.10
C PHE A 152 -16.20 6.29 12.79
N ASN A 153 -15.47 5.16 12.68
CA ASN A 153 -15.47 4.32 11.48
C ASN A 153 -16.86 3.75 11.17
N SER A 154 -17.59 3.27 12.18
CA SER A 154 -18.97 2.80 11.99
C SER A 154 -19.90 3.91 11.48
N ALA A 155 -19.77 5.13 12.02
CA ALA A 155 -20.53 6.28 11.55
C ALA A 155 -20.10 6.75 10.16
N LEU A 156 -18.81 6.68 9.84
CA LEU A 156 -18.25 6.99 8.52
C LEU A 156 -18.86 6.08 7.45
N HIS A 157 -18.90 4.76 7.68
CA HIS A 157 -19.59 3.80 6.82
C HIS A 157 -21.05 4.16 6.58
N LYS A 158 -21.79 4.45 7.66
CA LYS A 158 -23.22 4.80 7.57
C LYS A 158 -23.45 6.08 6.76
N ALA A 159 -22.68 7.13 7.05
CA ALA A 159 -22.79 8.41 6.38
C ALA A 159 -22.33 8.35 4.91
N ALA A 160 -21.23 7.64 4.63
CA ALA A 160 -20.71 7.46 3.27
C ALA A 160 -21.72 6.75 2.36
N ARG A 161 -22.38 5.69 2.86
CA ARG A 161 -23.47 5.02 2.12
C ARG A 161 -24.61 5.97 1.76
N HIS A 162 -24.97 6.90 2.66
CA HIS A 162 -26.04 7.88 2.42
C HIS A 162 -25.74 8.83 1.25
N VAL A 163 -24.47 9.08 0.95
CA VAL A 163 -24.04 9.94 -0.16
C VAL A 163 -23.49 9.15 -1.35
N GLY A 164 -23.68 7.83 -1.38
CA GLY A 164 -23.20 6.96 -2.45
C GLY A 164 -21.67 6.86 -2.56
N ALA A 165 -20.94 7.14 -1.47
CA ALA A 165 -19.50 7.04 -1.41
C ALA A 165 -19.02 5.66 -0.93
N GLN A 166 -17.78 5.32 -1.28
CA GLN A 166 -17.12 4.07 -0.86
C GLN A 166 -16.29 4.28 0.41
N VAL A 167 -16.04 3.24 1.19
CA VAL A 167 -15.21 3.31 2.42
C VAL A 167 -14.18 2.20 2.42
N LEU A 168 -12.90 2.60 2.44
CA LEU A 168 -11.75 1.72 2.49
C LEU A 168 -11.50 1.43 3.97
N ASP A 169 -11.81 0.22 4.38
CA ASP A 169 -11.68 -0.22 5.75
C ASP A 169 -10.62 -1.33 5.87
N VAL A 170 -9.41 -0.91 6.22
CA VAL A 170 -8.29 -1.82 6.52
C VAL A 170 -7.98 -1.81 8.02
N PHE A 171 -8.92 -1.36 8.86
CA PHE A 171 -8.71 -1.20 10.31
C PHE A 171 -8.24 -2.50 10.97
N ASP A 172 -8.93 -3.62 10.71
CA ASP A 172 -8.58 -4.92 11.28
C ASP A 172 -7.29 -5.49 10.69
N ALA A 173 -6.97 -5.19 9.42
CA ALA A 173 -5.72 -5.62 8.81
C ALA A 173 -4.50 -4.87 9.39
N LEU A 174 -4.68 -3.61 9.78
CA LEU A 174 -3.68 -2.79 10.47
C LEU A 174 -3.52 -3.16 11.96
N GLY A 175 -4.51 -3.85 12.54
CA GLY A 175 -4.57 -4.23 13.96
C GLY A 175 -4.21 -5.70 14.24
N ASP A 176 -3.70 -6.00 15.43
CA ASP A 176 -3.65 -7.36 15.96
C ASP A 176 -5.04 -7.84 16.45
N ALA A 177 -5.09 -8.98 17.16
CA ALA A 177 -6.35 -9.54 17.67
C ALA A 177 -7.03 -8.63 18.70
N GLU A 178 -6.26 -7.81 19.41
CA GLU A 178 -6.73 -6.80 20.36
C GLU A 178 -6.93 -5.42 19.70
N HIS A 179 -6.81 -5.34 18.38
CA HIS A 179 -6.85 -4.12 17.57
C HIS A 179 -5.81 -3.07 17.98
N ARG A 180 -4.65 -3.51 18.47
CA ARG A 180 -3.47 -2.66 18.62
C ARG A 180 -2.77 -2.55 17.27
N PRO A 181 -2.15 -1.40 16.95
CA PRO A 181 -1.39 -1.24 15.71
C PRO A 181 -0.31 -2.32 15.58
N ARG A 182 -0.29 -3.06 14.46
CA ARG A 182 0.79 -3.99 14.17
C ARG A 182 2.08 -3.23 13.87
N ALA A 183 3.15 -3.46 14.63
CA ALA A 183 4.40 -2.74 14.46
C ALA A 183 4.98 -2.79 13.03
N CYS A 184 4.69 -3.84 12.25
CA CYS A 184 5.12 -3.93 10.85
C CYS A 184 4.41 -2.96 9.89
N TYR A 185 3.31 -2.33 10.32
CA TYR A 185 2.49 -1.42 9.52
C TYR A 185 2.51 0.01 10.02
N PHE A 186 3.32 0.33 11.03
CA PHE A 186 3.44 1.66 11.61
C PHE A 186 4.90 2.01 11.84
N ASP A 187 5.36 3.14 11.31
CA ASP A 187 6.77 3.55 11.33
C ASP A 187 7.17 4.11 12.71
N ASP A 188 6.40 5.08 13.21
CA ASP A 188 6.62 5.75 14.49
C ASP A 188 5.52 5.44 15.53
N GLY A 189 4.76 4.39 15.29
CA GLY A 189 3.59 4.02 16.09
C GLY A 189 2.34 4.87 15.84
N VAL A 190 2.41 5.91 15.00
CA VAL A 190 1.26 6.72 14.55
C VAL A 190 1.04 6.54 13.06
N HIS A 191 2.04 6.84 12.25
CA HIS A 191 1.92 6.89 10.81
C HIS A 191 2.02 5.51 10.20
N ALA A 192 1.12 5.22 9.25
CA ALA A 192 1.15 3.97 8.51
C ALA A 192 2.46 3.86 7.70
N ASP A 193 3.16 2.75 7.92
CA ASP A 193 4.38 2.39 7.22
C ASP A 193 4.07 2.08 5.74
N PRO A 194 4.96 2.40 4.79
CA PRO A 194 4.80 2.02 3.39
C PRO A 194 4.49 0.52 3.16
N ARG A 195 4.86 -0.37 4.08
CA ARG A 195 4.48 -1.79 4.06
C ARG A 195 2.97 -2.03 4.16
N ALA A 196 2.23 -1.11 4.78
CA ALA A 196 0.78 -1.16 4.80
C ALA A 196 0.15 -0.82 3.45
N LEU A 197 0.90 -0.23 2.51
CA LEU A 197 0.38 0.28 1.24
C LEU A 197 -0.34 -0.78 0.41
N LEU A 198 0.13 -2.03 0.47
CA LEU A 198 -0.49 -3.15 -0.22
C LEU A 198 -1.95 -3.37 0.22
N LEU A 199 -2.28 -3.13 1.49
CA LEU A 199 -3.64 -3.25 2.01
C LEU A 199 -4.56 -2.25 1.32
N PHE A 200 -4.11 -1.00 1.19
CA PHE A 200 -4.89 0.07 0.54
C PHE A 200 -5.03 -0.14 -0.96
N VAL A 201 -3.93 -0.50 -1.64
CA VAL A 201 -3.93 -0.67 -3.10
C VAL A 201 -4.82 -1.83 -3.54
N ARG A 202 -4.88 -2.91 -2.76
CA ARG A 202 -5.82 -4.03 -3.01
C ARG A 202 -7.27 -3.55 -3.02
N GLU A 203 -7.67 -2.78 -2.02
CA GLU A 203 -9.03 -2.23 -1.95
C GLU A 203 -9.33 -1.28 -3.11
N LEU A 204 -8.40 -0.37 -3.43
CA LEU A 204 -8.58 0.54 -4.56
C LEU A 204 -8.66 -0.18 -5.92
N ALA A 205 -7.94 -1.28 -6.08
CA ALA A 205 -8.05 -2.14 -7.25
C ALA A 205 -9.39 -2.87 -7.29
N ASN A 206 -9.87 -3.40 -6.16
CA ASN A 206 -11.18 -4.06 -6.04
C ASN A 206 -12.33 -3.10 -6.39
N TRP A 207 -12.19 -1.82 -6.08
CA TRP A 207 -13.15 -0.78 -6.44
C TRP A 207 -13.12 -0.38 -7.93
N GLY A 208 -12.12 -0.86 -8.68
CA GLY A 208 -11.86 -0.44 -10.05
C GLY A 208 -11.33 0.99 -10.17
N TRP A 209 -10.84 1.58 -9.07
CA TRP A 209 -10.32 2.95 -9.06
C TRP A 209 -8.88 3.04 -9.58
N LEU A 210 -8.17 1.92 -9.52
CA LEU A 210 -6.92 1.70 -10.23
C LEU A 210 -7.23 0.98 -11.54
N ALA A 211 -6.76 1.53 -12.66
CA ALA A 211 -7.01 1.03 -14.02
C ALA A 211 -6.54 -0.43 -14.20
N PRO A 212 -6.84 -1.12 -15.33
CA PRO A 212 -6.43 -2.51 -15.58
C PRO A 212 -4.92 -2.81 -15.47
N LYS A 213 -4.07 -1.77 -15.45
CA LYS A 213 -2.70 -1.81 -14.93
C LYS A 213 -2.61 -1.93 -13.40
N ALA A 214 -3.66 -2.44 -12.75
CA ALA A 214 -3.70 -2.73 -11.31
C ALA A 214 -2.52 -3.64 -10.94
N SER A 215 -2.03 -4.47 -11.86
CA SER A 215 -0.79 -5.23 -11.71
C SER A 215 0.43 -4.35 -11.45
N GLU A 216 0.61 -3.19 -12.10
CA GLU A 216 1.77 -2.31 -11.90
C GLU A 216 1.72 -1.61 -10.53
N ALA A 217 0.56 -1.07 -10.14
CA ALA A 217 0.42 -0.41 -8.84
C ALA A 217 0.45 -1.41 -7.67
N VAL A 218 -0.18 -2.59 -7.83
CA VAL A 218 -0.09 -3.69 -6.87
C VAL A 218 1.35 -4.19 -6.80
N ALA A 219 2.03 -4.39 -7.94
CA ALA A 219 3.44 -4.77 -7.96
C ALA A 219 4.31 -3.75 -7.24
N ALA A 220 4.13 -2.44 -7.50
CA ALA A 220 4.87 -1.39 -6.80
C ALA A 220 4.58 -1.40 -5.29
N ALA A 221 3.32 -1.55 -4.88
CA ALA A 221 2.97 -1.64 -3.47
C ALA A 221 3.54 -2.90 -2.78
N GLN A 222 3.54 -4.05 -3.47
CA GLN A 222 4.20 -5.26 -3.01
C GLN A 222 5.70 -5.04 -2.88
N ALA A 223 6.31 -4.41 -3.88
CA ALA A 223 7.73 -4.10 -3.89
C ALA A 223 8.08 -3.29 -2.64
N ILE A 224 7.39 -2.17 -2.43
CA ILE A 224 7.53 -1.33 -1.25
C ILE A 224 7.34 -2.14 0.04
N ALA A 225 6.30 -2.98 0.12
CA ALA A 225 6.01 -3.77 1.31
C ALA A 225 7.07 -4.82 1.65
N HIS A 226 7.94 -5.11 0.69
CA HIS A 226 9.02 -6.07 0.82
C HIS A 226 10.38 -5.41 1.02
N VAL A 227 10.49 -4.09 0.87
CA VAL A 227 11.65 -3.33 1.31
C VAL A 227 11.64 -3.32 2.84
N GLN A 228 12.69 -3.88 3.45
CA GLN A 228 12.93 -3.70 4.88
C GLN A 228 13.05 -2.19 5.15
N PRO A 229 12.39 -1.63 6.18
CA PRO A 229 12.69 -0.27 6.60
C PRO A 229 14.21 -0.20 6.83
N PRO A 230 14.91 0.80 6.29
CA PRO A 230 16.35 0.90 6.50
C PRO A 230 16.61 1.16 7.99
N GLU A 231 16.85 0.09 8.75
CA GLU A 231 17.45 0.20 10.06
C GLU A 231 18.87 0.75 9.85
N ARG A 232 19.01 2.09 9.88
CA ARG A 232 20.27 2.84 9.86
C ARG A 232 21.05 2.95 8.53
N LEU A 233 20.41 2.76 7.38
CA LEU A 233 21.01 3.15 6.08
C LEU A 233 20.38 4.44 5.54
N PRO A 234 21.13 5.26 4.77
CA PRO A 234 20.54 6.39 4.05
C PRO A 234 19.32 5.93 3.24
N PRO A 235 18.32 6.80 3.02
CA PRO A 235 17.06 6.42 2.39
C PRO A 235 17.31 5.60 1.13
N LEU A 236 16.61 4.49 0.96
CA LEU A 236 16.60 3.77 -0.31
C LEU A 236 15.97 4.69 -1.35
N VAL A 237 16.79 5.50 -2.01
CA VAL A 237 16.41 6.26 -3.20
C VAL A 237 16.41 5.25 -4.32
N LEU A 238 15.23 4.74 -4.65
CA LEU A 238 15.06 3.84 -5.78
C LEU A 238 15.57 4.55 -7.04
N PRO A 239 16.55 3.98 -7.77
CA PRO A 239 17.01 4.58 -9.01
C PRO A 239 15.82 4.70 -9.97
N GLY A 240 15.42 5.93 -10.29
CA GLY A 240 14.34 6.23 -11.22
C GLY A 240 12.94 6.45 -10.65
N GLY A 241 12.73 6.34 -9.32
CA GLY A 241 11.40 6.46 -8.71
C GLY A 241 10.42 5.34 -9.13
N LEU A 242 9.42 5.03 -8.30
CA LEU A 242 8.47 3.95 -8.59
C LEU A 242 7.45 4.30 -9.67
N GLU A 243 7.42 5.55 -10.11
CA GLU A 243 6.74 5.99 -11.32
C GLU A 243 7.26 5.30 -12.59
N GLN A 244 8.46 4.71 -12.56
CA GLN A 244 9.00 3.90 -13.64
C GLN A 244 8.65 2.42 -13.39
N PRO A 245 7.83 1.77 -14.25
CA PRO A 245 7.48 0.36 -14.11
C PRO A 245 8.70 -0.58 -14.00
N GLY A 246 9.85 -0.17 -14.54
CA GLY A 246 11.12 -0.89 -14.42
C GLY A 246 11.65 -0.97 -12.99
N ALA A 247 11.56 0.11 -12.20
CA ALA A 247 12.11 0.17 -10.85
C ALA A 247 11.33 -0.73 -9.87
N ALA A 248 9.99 -0.73 -9.96
CA ALA A 248 9.14 -1.62 -9.16
C ALA A 248 9.39 -3.11 -9.50
N CYS A 249 9.47 -3.41 -10.80
CA CYS A 249 9.81 -4.75 -11.30
C CYS A 249 11.17 -5.21 -10.76
N GLU A 250 12.20 -4.38 -10.87
CA GLU A 250 13.54 -4.70 -10.39
C GLU A 250 13.54 -5.00 -8.89
N LEU A 251 12.79 -4.24 -8.11
CA LEU A 251 12.72 -4.44 -6.67
C LEU A 251 12.01 -5.75 -6.29
N LEU A 252 10.93 -6.10 -6.98
CA LEU A 252 10.28 -7.41 -6.79
C LEU A 252 11.19 -8.57 -7.18
N VAL A 253 11.97 -8.42 -8.25
CA VAL A 253 12.99 -9.39 -8.63
C VAL A 253 14.01 -9.55 -7.52
N ARG A 254 14.59 -8.44 -7.03
CA ARG A 254 15.56 -8.45 -5.92
C ARG A 254 14.98 -9.12 -4.68
N TYR A 255 13.71 -8.88 -4.40
CA TYR A 255 13.03 -9.52 -3.27
C TYR A 255 12.82 -11.03 -3.47
N ALA A 256 12.35 -11.46 -4.65
CA ALA A 256 12.23 -12.88 -4.97
C ALA A 256 13.59 -13.59 -4.90
N ALA A 257 14.66 -12.94 -5.36
CA ALA A 257 16.03 -13.41 -5.23
C ALA A 257 16.43 -13.54 -3.74
N ALA A 258 16.27 -12.48 -2.94
CA ALA A 258 16.60 -12.50 -1.53
C ALA A 258 15.84 -13.59 -0.74
N ARG A 259 14.54 -13.79 -1.03
CA ARG A 259 13.73 -14.87 -0.44
C ARG A 259 14.26 -16.25 -0.80
N CYS A 260 14.68 -16.42 -2.05
CA CYS A 260 15.23 -17.67 -2.53
C CYS A 260 16.57 -17.97 -1.84
N ALA A 261 17.46 -16.98 -1.73
CA ALA A 261 18.74 -17.08 -1.05
C ALA A 261 18.59 -17.37 0.46
N ALA A 262 17.69 -16.65 1.15
CA ALA A 262 17.40 -16.85 2.58
C ALA A 262 16.88 -18.27 2.90
N GLN A 263 16.43 -19.00 1.88
CA GLN A 263 15.93 -20.37 1.97
C GLN A 263 16.98 -21.42 1.60
N GLY A 264 18.25 -21.01 1.49
CA GLY A 264 19.41 -21.85 1.23
C GLY A 264 19.62 -22.21 -0.23
N ALA A 265 18.88 -21.61 -1.17
CA ALA A 265 19.09 -21.85 -2.59
C ALA A 265 20.37 -21.16 -3.06
N ALA A 266 21.15 -21.85 -3.89
CA ALA A 266 22.33 -21.30 -4.57
C ALA A 266 22.19 -21.36 -6.08
N ARG A 267 21.48 -22.37 -6.61
CA ARG A 267 21.27 -22.63 -8.03
C ARG A 267 19.79 -22.50 -8.36
N ILE A 268 19.44 -21.55 -9.22
CA ILE A 268 18.05 -21.28 -9.56
C ILE A 268 17.77 -21.44 -11.05
N GLY A 269 16.53 -21.81 -11.37
CA GLY A 269 15.95 -21.66 -12.70
C GLY A 269 15.02 -20.45 -12.77
N LEU A 270 15.01 -19.72 -13.89
CA LEU A 270 14.02 -18.66 -14.14
C LEU A 270 12.93 -19.15 -15.08
N TYR A 271 11.68 -19.20 -14.66
CA TYR A 271 10.58 -19.71 -15.49
C TYR A 271 9.88 -18.61 -16.28
N GLY A 272 10.15 -18.58 -17.59
CA GLY A 272 9.61 -17.70 -18.61
C GLY A 272 10.75 -17.11 -19.45
N ALA A 273 10.77 -17.34 -20.76
CA ALA A 273 11.83 -16.85 -21.65
C ALA A 273 11.42 -15.60 -22.48
N GLY A 274 10.39 -14.88 -22.02
CA GLY A 274 9.83 -13.72 -22.70
C GLY A 274 10.68 -12.44 -22.61
N ALA A 275 10.15 -11.35 -23.17
CA ALA A 275 10.77 -10.01 -23.13
C ALA A 275 11.06 -9.54 -21.69
N HIS A 276 10.21 -9.96 -20.75
CA HIS A 276 10.35 -9.66 -19.34
C HIS A 276 11.68 -10.16 -18.76
N THR A 277 11.96 -11.46 -18.87
CA THR A 277 13.19 -12.10 -18.36
C THR A 277 14.45 -11.52 -19.00
N ARG A 278 14.38 -11.14 -20.29
CA ARG A 278 15.50 -10.46 -20.97
C ARG A 278 15.80 -9.08 -20.38
N ARG A 279 14.78 -8.36 -19.94
CA ARG A 279 14.90 -7.01 -19.36
C ARG A 279 15.45 -7.04 -17.93
N ILE A 280 15.05 -8.02 -17.14
CA ILE A 280 15.45 -8.14 -15.73
C ILE A 280 16.97 -8.30 -15.58
N ARG A 281 17.63 -8.88 -16.59
CA ARG A 281 19.05 -9.30 -16.52
C ARG A 281 19.28 -10.31 -15.38
N PHE A 282 20.52 -10.73 -15.15
CA PHE A 282 20.84 -11.68 -14.08
C PHE A 282 21.51 -11.04 -12.86
N ASP A 283 21.97 -9.80 -13.00
CA ASP A 283 22.67 -9.01 -11.99
C ASP A 283 21.93 -8.99 -10.62
N PRO A 284 20.58 -8.84 -10.54
CA PRO A 284 19.87 -8.87 -9.26
C PRO A 284 19.95 -10.20 -8.50
N PHE A 285 20.04 -11.32 -9.23
CA PHE A 285 20.15 -12.65 -8.64
C PHE A 285 21.58 -12.93 -8.17
N GLU A 286 22.56 -12.53 -8.98
CA GLU A 286 23.99 -12.62 -8.63
C GLU A 286 24.31 -11.80 -7.38
N ALA A 287 23.76 -10.59 -7.27
CA ALA A 287 23.87 -9.75 -6.09
C ALA A 287 23.29 -10.39 -4.82
N ALA A 288 22.32 -11.31 -4.95
CA ALA A 288 21.75 -12.08 -3.85
C ALA A 288 22.51 -13.40 -3.59
N GLY A 289 23.66 -13.64 -4.25
CA GLY A 289 24.43 -14.88 -4.15
C GLY A 289 23.83 -16.07 -4.89
N LEU A 290 22.90 -15.83 -5.83
CA LEU A 290 22.25 -16.88 -6.62
C LEU A 290 22.89 -17.01 -7.99
N ARG A 291 23.04 -18.26 -8.45
CA ARG A 291 23.44 -18.59 -9.82
C ARG A 291 22.22 -19.00 -10.64
N VAL A 292 21.91 -18.24 -11.69
CA VAL A 292 20.92 -18.64 -12.69
C VAL A 292 21.54 -19.71 -13.59
N VAL A 293 21.12 -20.97 -13.46
CA VAL A 293 21.70 -22.09 -14.23
C VAL A 293 20.90 -22.47 -15.48
N CYS A 294 19.62 -22.11 -15.51
CA CYS A 294 18.78 -22.26 -16.69
C CYS A 294 17.64 -21.24 -16.72
N VAL A 295 17.15 -20.94 -17.92
CA VAL A 295 15.84 -20.36 -18.14
C VAL A 295 14.90 -21.49 -18.54
N ILE A 296 13.68 -21.50 -18.02
CA ILE A 296 12.71 -22.56 -18.25
C ILE A 296 11.62 -21.99 -19.17
N ASP A 297 11.42 -22.59 -20.33
CA ASP A 297 10.31 -22.26 -21.23
C ASP A 297 10.07 -23.43 -22.20
N ASP A 298 8.86 -23.97 -22.20
CA ASP A 298 8.50 -25.11 -23.04
C ASP A 298 8.29 -24.74 -24.52
N ARG A 299 8.21 -23.45 -24.83
CA ARG A 299 7.88 -22.91 -26.16
C ARG A 299 8.94 -21.98 -26.73
N ALA A 300 10.06 -21.79 -26.04
CA ALA A 300 11.10 -20.92 -26.53
C ALA A 300 11.71 -21.42 -27.84
N THR A 301 11.90 -20.49 -28.78
CA THR A 301 12.63 -20.72 -30.03
C THR A 301 14.14 -20.48 -29.87
N ALA A 302 14.52 -19.60 -28.95
CA ALA A 302 15.92 -19.36 -28.61
C ALA A 302 16.48 -20.52 -27.76
N ARG A 303 17.78 -20.78 -27.91
CA ARG A 303 18.49 -21.81 -27.12
C ARG A 303 19.06 -21.27 -25.81
N SER A 304 19.22 -19.96 -25.68
CA SER A 304 19.77 -19.30 -24.48
C SER A 304 19.29 -17.84 -24.35
N ILE A 305 19.37 -17.31 -23.13
CA ILE A 305 19.23 -15.88 -22.81
C ILE A 305 20.47 -15.46 -22.03
N LEU A 306 21.20 -14.44 -22.52
CA LEU A 306 22.41 -13.92 -21.87
C LEU A 306 23.40 -15.04 -21.49
N GLY A 307 23.61 -16.01 -22.40
CA GLY A 307 24.50 -17.15 -22.18
C GLY A 307 23.94 -18.28 -21.30
N VAL A 308 22.82 -18.08 -20.62
CA VAL A 308 22.16 -19.14 -19.82
C VAL A 308 21.25 -19.99 -20.71
N PRO A 309 21.38 -21.33 -20.68
CA PRO A 309 20.61 -22.22 -21.54
C PRO A 309 19.11 -22.18 -21.21
N ILE A 310 18.29 -22.21 -22.24
CA ILE A 310 16.84 -22.43 -22.10
C ILE A 310 16.58 -23.95 -22.10
N ARG A 311 15.81 -24.43 -21.12
CA ARG A 311 15.41 -25.84 -20.98
C ARG A 311 13.89 -25.96 -20.92
N ARG A 312 13.36 -27.10 -21.37
CA ARG A 312 11.95 -27.44 -21.12
C ARG A 312 11.77 -27.80 -19.65
N LEU A 313 10.58 -27.58 -19.11
CA LEU A 313 10.28 -27.85 -17.70
C LEU A 313 10.58 -29.31 -17.31
N ALA A 314 10.33 -30.25 -18.23
CA ALA A 314 10.58 -31.67 -18.02
C ALA A 314 12.08 -32.02 -17.93
N GLU A 315 12.96 -31.20 -18.48
CA GLU A 315 14.42 -31.39 -18.55
C GLU A 315 15.16 -30.74 -17.38
N VAL A 316 14.47 -29.91 -16.59
CA VAL A 316 15.07 -29.19 -15.46
C VAL A 316 15.51 -30.17 -14.38
N ARG A 317 16.80 -30.17 -14.10
CA ARG A 317 17.50 -30.92 -13.05
C ARG A 317 18.52 -29.97 -12.40
N ASP A 318 18.99 -30.34 -11.21
CA ASP A 318 20.13 -29.70 -10.55
C ASP A 318 19.93 -28.20 -10.24
N ILE A 319 18.75 -27.87 -9.74
CA ILE A 319 18.43 -26.57 -9.16
C ILE A 319 17.78 -26.74 -7.79
N ASP A 320 18.00 -25.77 -6.92
CA ASP A 320 17.44 -25.74 -5.57
C ASP A 320 16.04 -25.11 -5.58
N ALA A 321 15.84 -24.15 -6.50
CA ALA A 321 14.61 -23.40 -6.61
C ALA A 321 14.34 -22.88 -8.02
N VAL A 322 13.08 -22.51 -8.27
CA VAL A 322 12.65 -21.79 -9.46
C VAL A 322 12.00 -20.47 -9.07
N ILE A 323 12.41 -19.40 -9.76
CA ILE A 323 11.73 -18.11 -9.70
C ILE A 323 10.91 -17.95 -10.98
N VAL A 324 9.60 -17.74 -10.84
CA VAL A 324 8.68 -17.56 -11.97
C VAL A 324 8.73 -16.10 -12.41
N SER A 325 9.06 -15.88 -13.69
CA SER A 325 9.31 -14.58 -14.29
C SER A 325 8.40 -14.37 -15.50
N SER A 326 7.19 -13.87 -15.25
CA SER A 326 6.25 -13.49 -16.29
C SER A 326 5.34 -12.34 -15.85
N ASP A 327 5.16 -11.36 -16.72
CA ASP A 327 4.22 -10.25 -16.58
C ASP A 327 2.78 -10.65 -16.93
N ALA A 328 2.58 -11.48 -17.96
CA ALA A 328 1.25 -11.83 -18.47
C ALA A 328 0.69 -13.17 -17.98
N HIS A 329 1.55 -14.12 -17.59
CA HIS A 329 1.15 -15.52 -17.38
C HIS A 329 1.69 -16.13 -16.09
N GLU A 330 2.07 -15.30 -15.11
CA GLU A 330 2.74 -15.80 -13.90
C GLU A 330 1.94 -16.86 -13.16
N ALA A 331 0.65 -16.62 -12.89
CA ALA A 331 -0.21 -17.57 -12.19
C ALA A 331 -0.26 -18.95 -12.87
N LYS A 332 -0.31 -18.98 -14.20
CA LYS A 332 -0.31 -20.21 -15.00
C LYS A 332 1.04 -20.93 -14.92
N LEU A 333 2.13 -20.19 -15.07
CA LEU A 333 3.49 -20.75 -14.96
C LEU A 333 3.78 -21.25 -13.55
N LEU A 334 3.32 -20.51 -12.53
CA LEU A 334 3.47 -20.85 -11.12
C LEU A 334 2.71 -22.14 -10.77
N ALA A 335 1.46 -22.27 -11.19
CA ALA A 335 0.68 -23.49 -10.99
C ALA A 335 1.39 -24.70 -11.64
N LYS A 336 1.88 -24.53 -12.87
CA LYS A 336 2.61 -25.57 -13.61
C LYS A 336 3.96 -25.94 -12.97
N ALA A 337 4.69 -24.94 -12.48
CA ALA A 337 5.96 -25.13 -11.77
C ALA A 337 5.75 -25.89 -10.47
N ARG A 338 4.75 -25.50 -9.66
CA ARG A 338 4.40 -26.17 -8.39
C ARG A 338 3.99 -27.61 -8.63
N SER A 339 3.14 -27.88 -9.62
CA SER A 339 2.68 -29.25 -9.90
C SER A 339 3.77 -30.18 -10.44
N THR A 340 4.77 -29.64 -11.14
CA THR A 340 5.83 -30.43 -11.80
C THR A 340 7.10 -30.51 -10.96
N LEU A 341 7.65 -29.36 -10.56
CA LEU A 341 8.92 -29.25 -9.86
C LEU A 341 8.75 -29.32 -8.34
N GLY A 342 7.64 -28.80 -7.82
CA GLY A 342 7.33 -28.91 -6.38
C GLY A 342 7.25 -30.36 -5.91
N ARG A 343 6.71 -31.27 -6.74
CA ARG A 343 6.72 -32.72 -6.47
C ARG A 343 8.12 -33.34 -6.37
N ARG A 344 9.14 -32.66 -6.89
CA ARG A 344 10.55 -33.07 -6.83
C ARG A 344 11.32 -32.38 -5.68
N GLY A 345 10.61 -31.67 -4.80
CA GLY A 345 11.22 -30.92 -3.69
C GLY A 345 11.83 -29.58 -4.10
N ILE A 346 11.73 -29.17 -5.36
CA ILE A 346 12.26 -27.87 -5.82
C ILE A 346 11.31 -26.76 -5.37
N LYS A 347 11.82 -25.78 -4.63
CA LYS A 347 11.03 -24.65 -4.14
C LYS A 347 10.64 -23.74 -5.30
N VAL A 348 9.42 -23.19 -5.28
CA VAL A 348 8.91 -22.34 -6.36
C VAL A 348 8.48 -20.98 -5.81
N TYR A 349 9.10 -19.92 -6.32
CA TYR A 349 8.89 -18.54 -5.91
C TYR A 349 8.30 -17.72 -7.05
N PRO A 350 7.20 -17.00 -6.84
CA PRO A 350 6.74 -15.99 -7.78
C PRO A 350 7.51 -14.67 -7.60
N ILE A 351 7.55 -13.84 -8.65
CA ILE A 351 7.94 -12.44 -8.55
C ILE A 351 6.71 -11.58 -8.18
N TYR A 352 5.53 -11.87 -8.74
CA TYR A 352 4.32 -11.03 -8.61
C TYR A 352 3.15 -11.66 -7.83
N ASP A 353 3.09 -12.98 -7.62
CA ASP A 353 1.94 -13.63 -6.97
C ASP A 353 1.79 -13.21 -5.50
N TRP A 354 0.82 -12.31 -5.32
CA TRP A 354 0.40 -11.69 -4.07
C TRP A 354 -0.61 -12.52 -3.28
N LYS A 355 -1.17 -13.60 -3.85
CA LYS A 355 -2.21 -14.41 -3.17
C LYS A 355 -1.64 -15.46 -2.22
N ALA A 356 -0.33 -15.65 -2.20
CA ALA A 356 0.36 -16.67 -1.41
C ALA A 356 1.01 -16.16 -0.12
N VAL A 357 0.74 -14.90 0.28
CA VAL A 357 1.20 -14.28 1.54
C VAL A 357 0.02 -13.94 2.41
#